data_AF-A0A2V8P297-F1
#
_entry.id   AF-A0A2V8P297-F1
#
_cell.length_a   1.000
_cell.length_b   1.000
_cell.length_c   1.000
_cell.angle_alpha   90.00
_cell.angle_beta   90.00
_cell.angle_gamma   90.00
#
_symmetry.space_group_name_H-M   'P 1'
#
loop_
_entity.id
_entity.type
_entity.pdbx_description
1 polymer ?
#
loop_
_entity_poly.entity_id
_entity_poly.type
_entity_poly.pdbx_seq_one_letter_code
_entity_poly.pdbx_strand_id
1 'polypeptide(L)'
;MLVTLAQRAFEWANKSRVRRQEQAVASVTPERLIARCGQPAEDLTKDLDPILMRTMTYRTGTNESLIFAFSRMAEEKSDWVFLTMKDESGAQSYETPEAQVAAMPCLDSKK
;
A
#
# COMPACT_ATOMS: atom_id res chain seq x y z
N MET A 1 -6.14 -35.38 19.49
CA MET A 1 -5.78 -34.09 20.11
C MET A 1 -4.71 -33.28 19.35
N LEU A 2 -3.87 -33.87 18.49
CA LEU A 2 -2.92 -33.11 17.67
C LEU A 2 -3.59 -32.26 16.57
N VAL A 3 -4.66 -32.78 15.96
CA VAL A 3 -5.41 -32.10 14.88
C VAL A 3 -5.97 -30.75 15.34
N THR A 4 -6.50 -30.68 16.57
CA THR A 4 -7.07 -29.46 17.15
C THR A 4 -6.03 -28.39 17.47
N LEU A 5 -4.80 -28.78 17.81
CA LEU A 5 -3.70 -27.83 18.04
C LEU A 5 -3.16 -27.28 16.72
N ALA A 6 -3.02 -28.15 15.71
CA ALA A 6 -2.61 -27.74 14.36
C ALA A 6 -3.62 -26.78 13.72
N GLN A 7 -4.92 -27.06 13.84
CA GLN A 7 -5.99 -26.17 13.34
C GLN A 7 -5.95 -24.80 14.01
N ARG A 8 -5.86 -24.75 15.34
CA ARG A 8 -5.77 -23.48 16.09
C ARG A 8 -4.51 -22.68 15.77
N ALA A 9 -3.38 -23.36 15.58
CA ALA A 9 -2.13 -22.72 15.18
C ALA A 9 -2.24 -22.11 13.77
N PHE A 10 -2.88 -22.82 12.83
CA PHE A 10 -3.12 -22.32 11.48
C PHE A 10 -4.09 -21.13 11.45
N GLU A 11 -5.18 -21.19 12.21
CA GLU A 11 -6.14 -20.09 12.36
C GLU A 11 -5.49 -18.84 12.96
N TRP A 12 -4.66 -19.01 14.00
CA TRP A 12 -3.93 -17.90 14.61
C TRP A 12 -2.88 -17.30 13.67
N ALA A 13 -2.13 -18.14 12.96
CA ALA A 13 -1.16 -17.70 11.96
C ALA A 13 -1.85 -16.91 10.82
N ASN A 14 -3.02 -17.37 10.37
CA ASN A 14 -3.76 -16.68 9.32
C ASN A 14 -4.31 -15.33 9.81
N LYS A 15 -4.91 -15.29 11.01
CA LYS A 15 -5.44 -14.06 11.61
C LYS A 15 -4.34 -13.03 11.88
N SER A 16 -3.17 -13.48 12.34
CA SER A 16 -2.03 -12.59 12.57
C SER A 16 -1.46 -12.01 11.28
N ARG A 17 -1.42 -12.79 10.19
CA ARG A 17 -1.02 -12.32 8.86
C ARG A 17 -1.99 -11.26 8.31
N VAL A 18 -3.28 -11.53 8.34
CA VAL A 18 -4.31 -10.58 7.86
C VAL A 18 -4.22 -9.26 8.63
N ARG A 19 -4.19 -9.31 9.96
CA ARG A 19 -4.06 -8.11 10.80
C ARG A 19 -2.80 -7.30 10.50
N ARG A 20 -1.71 -7.98 10.17
CA ARG A 20 -0.44 -7.31 9.81
C ARG A 20 -0.55 -6.61 8.45
N GLN A 21 -1.17 -7.24 7.46
CA GLN A 21 -1.39 -6.64 6.14
C GLN A 21 -2.33 -5.45 6.22
N GLU A 22 -3.43 -5.56 6.99
CA GLU A 22 -4.33 -4.44 7.30
C GLU A 22 -3.57 -3.25 7.90
N GLN A 23 -2.72 -3.50 8.91
CA GLN A 23 -1.92 -2.46 9.54
C GLN A 23 -0.89 -1.86 8.58
N ALA A 24 -0.24 -2.69 7.77
CA ALA A 24 0.74 -2.24 6.80
C ALA A 24 0.12 -1.25 5.82
N VAL A 25 -1.07 -1.57 5.30
CA VAL A 25 -1.83 -0.80 4.30
C VAL A 25 -2.50 0.43 4.89
N ALA A 26 -3.14 0.31 6.07
CA ALA A 26 -3.77 1.46 6.74
C ALA A 26 -2.74 2.56 7.10
N SER A 27 -1.47 2.18 7.20
CA SER A 27 -0.37 3.07 7.54
C SER A 27 0.31 3.70 6.33
N VAL A 28 -0.12 3.42 5.09
CA VAL A 28 0.59 3.85 3.88
C VAL A 28 0.47 5.36 3.69
N THR A 29 1.62 6.01 3.73
CA THR A 29 1.82 7.41 3.31
C THR A 29 2.93 7.43 2.26
N PRO A 30 3.07 8.50 1.45
CA PRO A 30 4.17 8.62 0.50
C PRO A 30 5.53 8.37 1.14
N GLU A 31 5.77 8.95 2.32
CA GLU A 31 7.05 8.85 3.03
C GLU A 31 7.30 7.43 3.56
N ARG A 32 6.26 6.76 4.08
CA ARG A 32 6.38 5.36 4.53
C ARG A 32 6.57 4.41 3.35
N LEU A 33 5.94 4.71 2.21
CA LEU A 33 6.12 3.95 0.98
C LEU A 33 7.57 4.04 0.51
N ILE A 34 8.16 5.24 0.51
CA ILE A 34 9.57 5.45 0.17
C ILE A 34 10.48 4.70 1.15
N ALA A 35 10.22 4.80 2.45
CA ALA A 35 11.03 4.13 3.47
C ALA A 35 11.04 2.60 3.31
N ARG A 36 9.88 1.99 3.00
CA ARG A 36 9.75 0.53 2.88
C ARG A 36 10.17 -0.02 1.52
N CYS A 37 9.86 0.71 0.45
CA CYS A 37 9.93 0.23 -0.93
C CYS A 37 10.99 0.92 -1.79
N GLY A 38 11.63 1.99 -1.29
CA GLY A 38 12.63 2.76 -2.02
C GLY A 38 12.04 3.91 -2.82
N GLN A 39 12.86 4.52 -3.67
CA GLN A 39 12.40 5.65 -4.50
C GLN A 39 11.47 5.16 -5.62
N PRO A 40 10.38 5.89 -5.91
CA PRO A 40 9.53 5.58 -7.06
C PRO A 40 10.26 5.88 -8.37
N ALA A 41 9.77 5.28 -9.46
CA ALA A 41 10.21 5.63 -10.81
C ALA A 41 9.70 7.03 -11.23
N GLU A 42 8.53 7.42 -10.72
CA GLU A 42 7.94 8.74 -10.95
C GLU A 42 7.18 9.20 -9.69
N ASP A 43 7.29 10.48 -9.37
CA ASP A 43 6.60 11.11 -8.24
C ASP A 43 6.10 12.49 -8.67
N LEU A 44 4.80 12.59 -8.88
CA LEU A 44 4.14 13.82 -9.34
C LEU A 44 3.22 14.34 -8.26
N THR A 45 3.37 15.61 -7.91
CA THR A 45 2.41 16.33 -7.07
C THR A 45 1.71 17.38 -7.91
N LYS A 46 0.38 17.37 -7.89
CA LYS A 46 -0.50 18.34 -8.55
C LYS A 46 -1.24 19.14 -7.49
N ASP A 47 -1.27 20.45 -7.70
CA ASP A 47 -2.05 21.38 -6.90
C ASP A 47 -3.44 21.56 -7.52
N LEU A 48 -4.47 21.15 -6.78
CA LEU A 48 -5.88 21.23 -7.12
C LEU A 48 -6.63 21.91 -5.97
N ASP A 49 -6.18 23.13 -5.62
CA ASP A 49 -6.69 23.97 -4.54
C ASP A 49 -8.19 23.71 -4.21
N PRO A 50 -8.53 23.26 -2.98
CA PRO A 50 -7.68 23.18 -1.78
C PRO A 50 -6.98 21.84 -1.56
N ILE A 51 -6.84 20.99 -2.58
CA ILE A 51 -6.31 19.63 -2.45
C ILE A 51 -4.96 19.49 -3.17
N LEU A 52 -3.97 18.92 -2.51
CA LEU A 52 -2.75 18.43 -3.13
C LEU A 52 -2.90 16.94 -3.45
N MET A 53 -2.77 16.59 -4.71
CA MET A 53 -2.78 15.21 -5.18
C MET A 53 -1.35 14.76 -5.46
N ARG A 54 -0.93 13.64 -4.88
CA ARG A 54 0.39 13.06 -5.17
C ARG A 54 0.21 11.67 -5.78
N THR A 55 0.90 11.43 -6.87
CA THR A 55 0.87 10.18 -7.60
C THR A 55 2.29 9.63 -7.69
N MET A 56 2.49 8.41 -7.22
CA MET A 56 3.79 7.74 -7.21
C MET A 56 3.72 6.45 -7.99
N THR A 57 4.66 6.26 -8.92
CA THR A 57 4.73 5.08 -9.78
C THR A 57 5.92 4.22 -9.40
N TYR A 58 5.68 2.94 -9.09
CA TYR A 58 6.72 1.96 -8.75
C TYR A 58 6.76 0.84 -9.80
N ARG A 59 7.97 0.44 -10.20
CA ARG A 59 8.15 -0.74 -11.05
C ARG A 59 8.22 -1.98 -10.18
N THR A 60 7.33 -2.94 -10.42
CA THR A 60 7.29 -4.22 -9.69
C THR A 60 7.89 -5.37 -10.50
N GLY A 61 8.10 -5.18 -11.80
CA GLY A 61 8.72 -6.15 -12.70
C GLY A 61 9.26 -5.49 -13.97
N THR A 62 9.49 -6.28 -15.02
CA THR A 62 10.06 -5.79 -16.28
C THR A 62 9.10 -4.89 -17.06
N ASN A 63 7.79 -5.13 -16.95
CA ASN A 63 6.75 -4.37 -17.66
C ASN A 63 5.53 -4.05 -16.76
N GLU A 64 5.65 -4.22 -15.45
CA GLU A 64 4.56 -3.97 -14.51
C GLU A 64 4.90 -2.76 -13.64
N SER A 65 4.02 -1.78 -13.65
CA SER A 65 4.09 -0.61 -12.77
C SER A 65 2.81 -0.49 -11.94
N LEU A 66 2.99 -0.10 -10.69
CA LEU A 66 1.92 0.23 -9.76
C LEU A 66 1.88 1.72 -9.51
N ILE A 67 0.68 2.28 -9.58
CA ILE A 67 0.40 3.69 -9.35
C ILE A 67 -0.30 3.82 -8.00
N PHE A 68 0.30 4.60 -7.11
CA PHE A 68 -0.26 4.98 -5.81
C PHE A 68 -0.75 6.42 -5.89
N ALA A 69 -2.00 6.65 -5.50
CA ALA A 69 -2.59 7.98 -5.41
C ALA A 69 -2.82 8.36 -3.95
N PHE A 70 -2.43 9.59 -3.62
CA PHE A 70 -2.58 10.19 -2.31
C PHE A 70 -3.22 11.57 -2.45
N SER A 71 -3.96 12.00 -1.43
CA SER A 71 -4.40 13.38 -1.29
C SER A 71 -4.02 13.93 0.08
N ARG A 72 -3.89 15.24 0.16
CA ARG A 72 -3.90 16.00 1.42
C ARG A 72 -4.51 17.38 1.15
N MET A 73 -4.93 18.08 2.18
CA MET A 73 -5.32 19.48 2.05
C MET A 73 -4.08 20.36 1.85
N ALA A 74 -4.19 21.39 1.01
CA ALA A 74 -3.11 22.33 0.69
C ALA A 74 -2.88 23.34 1.82
N GLU A 75 -3.97 23.85 2.41
CA GLU A 75 -3.94 24.90 3.43
C GLU A 75 -3.60 24.38 4.84
N GLU A 76 -3.90 23.11 5.12
CA GLU A 76 -3.58 22.47 6.41
C GLU A 76 -2.38 21.55 6.27
N LYS A 77 -1.55 21.47 7.32
CA LYS A 77 -0.54 20.40 7.50
C LYS A 77 -1.22 19.04 7.77
N SER A 78 -2.28 18.72 7.03
CA SER A 78 -3.00 17.46 7.12
C SER A 78 -2.11 16.31 6.66
N ASP A 79 -2.31 15.15 7.26
CA ASP A 79 -1.64 13.92 6.85
C ASP A 79 -2.07 13.50 5.45
N TRP A 80 -1.17 12.82 4.73
CA TRP A 80 -1.50 12.20 3.45
C TRP A 80 -2.52 11.07 3.64
N VAL A 81 -3.58 11.11 2.85
CA VAL A 81 -4.59 10.07 2.76
C VAL A 81 -4.28 9.22 1.53
N PHE A 82 -4.09 7.92 1.74
CA PHE A 82 -4.00 6.96 0.65
C PHE A 82 -5.39 6.77 0.01
N LEU A 83 -5.46 6.95 -1.31
CA LEU A 83 -6.71 6.85 -2.05
C LEU A 83 -6.82 5.50 -2.75
N THR A 84 -5.86 5.18 -3.61
CA THR A 84 -5.94 3.98 -4.45
C THR A 84 -4.55 3.47 -4.82
N MET A 85 -4.47 2.16 -5.06
CA MET A 85 -3.36 1.50 -5.72
C MET A 85 -3.90 0.78 -6.96
N LYS A 86 -3.32 1.05 -8.12
CA LYS A 86 -3.74 0.47 -9.40
C LYS A 86 -2.54 0.07 -10.23
N ASP A 87 -2.75 -0.77 -11.23
CA ASP A 87 -1.76 -0.97 -12.27
C ASP A 87 -1.67 0.26 -13.19
N GLU A 88 -0.63 0.32 -14.02
CA GLU A 88 -0.40 1.41 -14.96
C GLU A 88 -1.56 1.59 -15.96
N SER A 89 -2.21 0.51 -16.35
CA SER A 89 -3.36 0.55 -17.26
C SER A 89 -4.64 1.06 -16.59
N GLY A 90 -4.69 1.05 -15.26
CA GLY A 90 -5.88 1.34 -14.45
C GLY A 90 -6.96 0.26 -14.51
N ALA A 91 -6.72 -0.85 -15.22
CA ALA A 91 -7.66 -1.96 -15.35
C ALA A 91 -7.77 -2.77 -14.05
N GLN A 92 -6.69 -2.85 -13.28
CA GLN A 92 -6.65 -3.56 -12.01
C GLN A 92 -6.51 -2.59 -10.84
N SER A 93 -7.55 -2.53 -10.01
CA SER A 93 -7.54 -1.82 -8.73
C SER A 93 -7.31 -2.81 -7.60
N TYR A 94 -6.38 -2.50 -6.69
CA TYR A 94 -6.05 -3.34 -5.55
C TYR A 94 -6.71 -2.77 -4.29
N GLU A 95 -7.93 -3.23 -4.01
CA GLU A 95 -8.77 -2.66 -2.94
C GLU A 95 -8.55 -3.32 -1.57
N THR A 96 -8.11 -4.58 -1.54
CA THR A 96 -7.89 -5.31 -0.28
C THR A 96 -6.43 -5.23 0.16
N PRO A 97 -6.15 -5.21 1.48
CA PRO A 97 -4.79 -5.22 1.98
C PRO A 97 -3.97 -6.42 1.49
N GLU A 98 -4.59 -7.58 1.37
CA GLU A 98 -3.97 -8.80 0.83
C GLU A 98 -3.54 -8.60 -0.63
N ALA A 99 -4.42 -8.04 -1.47
CA ALA A 99 -4.13 -7.79 -2.87
C ALA A 99 -3.02 -6.74 -3.04
N GLN A 100 -3.02 -5.72 -2.19
CA GLN A 100 -1.98 -4.69 -2.19
C GLN A 100 -0.61 -5.24 -1.81
N VAL A 101 -0.54 -6.00 -0.72
CA VAL A 101 0.71 -6.63 -0.28
C VAL A 101 1.16 -7.73 -1.26
N ALA A 102 0.22 -8.44 -1.90
CA ALA A 102 0.57 -9.44 -2.91
C ALA A 102 1.21 -8.80 -4.15
N ALA A 103 0.66 -7.67 -4.62
CA ALA A 103 1.22 -6.94 -5.77
C ALA A 103 2.48 -6.14 -5.40
N MET A 104 2.59 -5.67 -4.15
CA MET A 104 3.77 -4.94 -3.67
C MET A 104 4.24 -5.44 -2.29
N PRO A 105 5.01 -6.55 -2.25
CA PRO A 105 5.40 -7.21 -0.99
C PRO A 105 6.19 -6.34 -0.01
N CYS A 106 6.89 -5.32 -0.51
CA CYS A 106 7.64 -4.39 0.35
C CYS A 106 6.74 -3.58 1.30
N LEU A 107 5.43 -3.47 1.04
CA LEU A 107 4.47 -2.81 1.93
C LEU A 107 4.44 -3.45 3.34
N ASP A 108 4.59 -4.78 3.42
CA ASP A 108 4.64 -5.53 4.70
C ASP A 108 6.08 -5.78 5.21
N SER A 109 7.07 -5.16 4.55
CA SER A 109 8.46 -5.21 5.02
C SER A 109 8.62 -4.41 6.32
N LYS A 110 9.32 -5.00 7.29
CA LYS A 110 9.72 -4.33 8.55
C LYS A 110 11.03 -3.54 8.41
N LYS A 111 11.38 -3.13 7.19
CA LYS A 111 12.56 -2.29 6.95
C LYS A 111 12.48 -0.99 7.76
#